data_AF-A0A6G1F123-F1
#
_entry.id   AF-A0A6G1F123-F1
#
_cell.length_a   1.000
_cell.length_b   1.000
_cell.length_c   1.000
_cell.angle_alpha   90.00
_cell.angle_beta   90.00
_cell.angle_gamma   90.00
#
_symmetry.space_group_name_H-M   'P 1'
#
loop_
_entity.id
_entity.type
_entity.pdbx_description
1 polymer ?
#
loop_
_entity_poly.entity_id
_entity_poly.type
_entity_poly.pdbx_seq_one_letter_code
_entity_poly.pdbx_strand_id
1 'polypeptide(L)'
;MPTDWMLDSGIASKMRLASLKLAKVYMKRALKELDRETGGKALLALSVRFAYRVHQFAGGLDCEAMCLFEDLTERARSASSPP
;
A
#
# COMPACT_ATOMS: atom_id res chain seq x y z
N MET A 1 -1.20 -18.43 -21.14
CA MET A 1 -0.94 -16.97 -21.03
C MET A 1 0.48 -16.75 -21.52
N PRO A 2 0.76 -15.92 -22.53
CA PRO A 2 2.11 -15.71 -23.02
C PRO A 2 2.81 -14.75 -22.05
N THR A 3 3.42 -15.27 -20.99
CA THR A 3 4.18 -14.49 -20.01
C THR A 3 5.68 -14.45 -20.33
N ASP A 4 6.14 -15.26 -21.28
CA ASP A 4 7.56 -15.40 -21.60
C ASP A 4 8.20 -14.07 -22.02
N TRP A 5 7.55 -13.31 -22.91
CA TRP A 5 8.02 -11.97 -23.30
C TRP A 5 8.09 -10.99 -22.11
N MET A 6 7.25 -11.16 -21.09
CA MET A 6 7.27 -10.30 -19.89
C MET A 6 8.46 -10.63 -18.98
N LEU A 7 8.85 -11.90 -18.94
CA LEU A 7 10.01 -12.36 -18.19
C LEU A 7 11.29 -11.90 -18.88
N ASP A 8 11.42 -12.10 -20.19
CA ASP A 8 12.61 -11.75 -20.97
C ASP A 8 12.87 -10.24 -21.03
N SER A 9 11.81 -9.42 -21.05
CA SER A 9 11.92 -7.95 -21.09
C SER A 9 12.11 -7.31 -19.70
N GLY A 10 11.99 -8.10 -18.63
CA GLY A 10 12.00 -7.61 -17.24
C GLY A 10 10.84 -6.66 -16.90
N ILE A 11 9.78 -6.61 -17.73
CA ILE A 11 8.65 -5.70 -17.54
C ILE A 11 7.90 -6.00 -16.24
N ALA A 12 7.83 -7.27 -15.85
CA ALA A 12 7.22 -7.69 -14.58
C ALA A 12 7.91 -7.03 -13.38
N SER A 13 9.25 -7.02 -13.36
CA SER A 13 10.03 -6.37 -12.29
C SER A 13 9.82 -4.85 -12.29
N LYS A 14 9.78 -4.21 -13.46
CA LYS A 14 9.48 -2.77 -13.58
C LYS A 14 8.08 -2.43 -13.06
N MET A 15 7.08 -3.26 -13.37
CA MET A 15 5.71 -3.10 -12.86
C MET A 15 5.67 -3.21 -11.33
N ARG A 16 6.31 -4.23 -10.74
CA ARG A 16 6.40 -4.37 -9.28
C ARG A 16 7.02 -3.13 -8.63
N LEU A 17 8.14 -2.63 -9.18
CA LEU A 17 8.80 -1.43 -8.68
C LEU A 17 7.93 -0.18 -8.82
N ALA A 18 7.23 -0.01 -9.94
CA ALA A 18 6.33 1.11 -10.16
C ALA A 18 5.13 1.06 -9.18
N SER A 19 4.54 -0.11 -8.95
CA SER A 19 3.48 -0.31 -7.97
C SER A 19 3.94 0.03 -6.55
N LEU A 20 5.16 -0.37 -6.17
CA LEU A 20 5.74 -0.01 -4.87
C LEU A 20 5.91 1.51 -4.72
N LYS A 21 6.46 2.18 -5.73
CA LYS A 21 6.61 3.65 -5.72
C LYS A 21 5.25 4.34 -5.57
N LEU A 22 4.24 3.86 -6.31
CA LEU A 22 2.88 4.38 -6.21
C LEU A 22 2.29 4.16 -4.81
N ALA A 23 2.50 2.98 -4.21
CA ALA A 23 2.02 2.67 -2.87
C ALA A 23 2.57 3.65 -1.83
N LYS A 24 3.86 3.99 -1.91
CA LYS A 24 4.47 4.95 -0.99
C LYS A 24 3.85 6.34 -1.08
N VAL A 25 3.69 6.86 -2.29
CA VAL A 25 3.07 8.18 -2.51
C VAL A 25 1.63 8.19 -2.03
N TYR A 26 0.89 7.13 -2.33
CA TYR A 26 -0.50 6.99 -1.90
C TYR A 26 -0.62 6.92 -0.37
N MET A 27 0.14 6.06 0.31
CA MET A 27 0.06 5.88 1.76
C MET A 27 0.46 7.16 2.51
N LYS A 28 1.52 7.86 2.07
CA LYS A 28 1.89 9.18 2.62
C LYS A 28 0.74 10.17 2.51
N ARG A 29 0.06 10.22 1.37
CA ARG A 29 -1.11 11.09 1.18
C ARG A 29 -2.28 10.67 2.05
N ALA A 30 -2.56 9.38 2.14
CA ALA A 30 -3.65 8.85 2.97
C ALA A 30 -3.45 9.19 4.45
N LEU A 31 -2.24 8.98 4.98
CA LEU A 31 -1.89 9.36 6.35
C LEU A 31 -2.09 10.84 6.60
N LYS A 32 -1.64 11.70 5.67
CA LYS A 32 -1.83 13.16 5.77
C LYS A 32 -3.31 13.57 5.80
N GLU A 33 -4.17 12.94 4.98
CA GLU A 33 -5.61 13.23 5.01
C GLU A 33 -6.25 12.69 6.30
N LEU A 34 -5.85 11.51 6.78
CA LEU A 34 -6.29 10.97 8.06
C LEU A 34 -5.91 11.87 9.25
N ASP A 35 -4.72 12.45 9.25
CA ASP A 35 -4.27 13.41 10.28
C ASP A 35 -5.08 14.72 10.27
N ARG A 36 -5.66 15.07 9.12
CA ARG A 36 -6.56 16.22 8.97
C ARG A 36 -8.02 15.87 9.26
N GLU A 37 -8.26 14.65 9.74
CA GLU A 37 -9.58 14.06 9.94
C GLU A 37 -10.46 14.04 8.67
N THR A 38 -9.83 14.13 7.49
CA THR A 38 -10.49 14.06 6.20
C THR A 38 -10.51 12.61 5.69
N GLY A 39 -11.71 12.09 5.39
CA GLY A 39 -11.90 10.75 4.79
C GLY A 39 -12.14 9.58 5.77
N GLY A 40 -11.80 9.74 7.05
CA GLY A 40 -12.22 8.86 8.15
C GLY A 40 -11.95 7.35 7.96
N LYS A 41 -12.81 6.51 8.56
CA LYS A 41 -12.64 5.05 8.61
C LYS A 41 -12.63 4.39 7.21
N ALA A 42 -13.39 4.92 6.26
CA ALA A 42 -13.47 4.38 4.91
C ALA A 42 -12.15 4.57 4.15
N LEU A 43 -11.53 5.76 4.27
CA LEU A 43 -10.21 6.02 3.69
C LEU A 43 -9.16 5.07 4.29
N LEU A 44 -9.15 4.93 5.62
CA LEU A 44 -8.23 4.04 6.33
C LEU A 44 -8.33 2.59 5.84
N ALA A 45 -9.55 2.04 5.78
CA ALA A 45 -9.78 0.68 5.31
C ALA A 45 -9.36 0.48 3.84
N LEU A 46 -9.65 1.46 2.97
CA LEU A 46 -9.23 1.41 1.57
C LEU A 46 -7.71 1.46 1.45
N SER A 47 -7.04 2.28 2.25
CA SER A 47 -5.60 2.45 2.20
C SER A 47 -4.85 1.20 2.66
N VAL A 48 -5.29 0.57 3.76
CA VAL A 48 -4.76 -0.72 4.21
C VAL A 48 -4.95 -1.79 3.13
N ARG A 49 -6.15 -1.89 2.55
CA ARG A 49 -6.45 -2.88 1.50
C ARG A 49 -5.59 -2.67 0.26
N PHE A 50 -5.42 -1.43 -0.18
CA PHE A 50 -4.59 -1.10 -1.33
C PHE A 50 -3.13 -1.48 -1.09
N ALA A 51 -2.56 -1.07 0.05
CA ALA A 51 -1.17 -1.37 0.41
C ALA A 51 -0.91 -2.88 0.48
N TYR A 52 -1.83 -3.63 1.09
CA TYR A 52 -1.75 -5.10 1.15
C TYR A 52 -1.77 -5.75 -0.23
N ARG A 53 -2.59 -5.24 -1.16
CA ARG A 53 -2.61 -5.74 -2.55
C ARG A 53 -1.30 -5.46 -3.27
N VAL A 54 -0.68 -4.30 -3.05
CA VAL A 54 0.64 -4.01 -3.62
C VAL A 54 1.71 -4.92 -3.02
N HIS A 55 1.69 -5.16 -1.70
CA HIS A 55 2.60 -6.10 -1.05
C HIS A 55 2.52 -7.50 -1.68
N GLN A 56 1.31 -8.04 -1.84
CA GLN A 56 1.08 -9.35 -2.48
C GLN A 56 1.55 -9.39 -3.94
N PHE A 57 1.33 -8.31 -4.69
CA PHE A 57 1.73 -8.24 -6.10
C PHE A 57 3.25 -8.09 -6.28
N ALA A 58 3.88 -7.24 -5.47
CA ALA A 58 5.30 -6.96 -5.55
C ALA A 58 6.17 -8.05 -4.90
N GLY A 59 5.57 -8.94 -4.11
CA GLY A 59 6.29 -9.97 -3.34
C GLY A 59 6.96 -9.42 -2.08
N GLY A 60 6.45 -8.31 -1.55
CA GLY A 60 7.05 -7.60 -0.42
C GLY A 60 6.91 -6.08 -0.55
N LEU A 61 7.18 -5.37 0.54
CA LEU A 61 7.37 -3.91 0.57
C LEU A 61 8.84 -3.62 0.92
N ASP A 62 9.37 -2.48 0.46
CA ASP A 62 10.64 -1.99 0.99
C ASP A 62 10.45 -1.42 2.41
N CYS A 63 11.55 -1.14 3.12
CA CYS A 63 11.49 -0.72 4.53
C CYS A 63 10.63 0.55 4.73
N GLU A 64 10.72 1.50 3.80
CA GLU A 64 9.94 2.74 3.86
C GLU A 64 8.44 2.46 3.66
N ALA A 65 8.08 1.67 2.64
CA ALA A 65 6.70 1.30 2.38
C ALA A 65 6.11 0.45 3.51
N MET A 66 6.91 -0.44 4.11
CA MET A 66 6.47 -1.28 5.22
C MET A 66 6.16 -0.45 6.46
N CYS A 67 7.01 0.52 6.81
CA CYS A 67 6.77 1.45 7.91
C CYS A 67 5.44 2.22 7.72
N LEU A 68 5.20 2.77 6.53
CA LEU A 68 3.93 3.44 6.21
C LEU A 68 2.71 2.50 6.31
N PHE A 69 2.89 1.23 5.95
CA PHE A 69 1.83 0.23 6.01
C PHE A 69 1.51 -0.19 7.46
N GLU A 70 2.53 -0.30 8.31
CA GLU A 70 2.39 -0.56 9.74
C GLU A 70 1.63 0.57 10.42
N ASP A 71 1.97 1.83 10.16
CA ASP A 71 1.24 3.01 10.67
C ASP A 71 -0.25 2.95 10.33
N LEU A 72 -0.59 2.66 9.07
CA LEU A 72 -1.98 2.53 8.63
C LEU A 72 -2.69 1.37 9.34
N THR A 73 -2.00 0.24 9.52
CA THR A 73 -2.59 -0.95 10.14
C THR A 73 -2.79 -0.76 11.65
N GLU A 74 -1.87 -0.08 12.33
CA GLU A 74 -2.00 0.28 13.73
C GLU A 74 -3.19 1.22 13.95
N ARG A 75 -3.30 2.28 13.14
CA ARG A 75 -4.48 3.17 13.18
C ARG A 75 -5.78 2.41 12.95
N ALA A 76 -5.79 1.46 12.01
CA ALA A 76 -6.98 0.63 11.72
C ALA A 76 -7.35 -0.26 12.92
N ARG A 77 -6.35 -0.83 13.60
CA ARG A 77 -6.55 -1.64 14.81
C ARG A 77 -7.13 -0.80 15.94
N SER A 78 -6.57 0.38 16.20
CA SER A 78 -7.08 1.33 17.21
C SER A 78 -8.49 1.81 16.92
N ALA A 79 -8.86 1.99 15.64
CA ALA A 79 -10.22 2.38 15.24
C ALA A 79 -11.27 1.26 15.36
N SER A 80 -10.82 0.00 15.56
CA SER A 80 -11.67 -1.18 15.71
C SER A 80 -11.89 -1.62 17.16
N SER A 81 -11.15 -1.06 18.11
CA SER A 81 -11.35 -1.32 19.54
C SER A 81 -12.70 -0.73 20.01
N PRO A 82 -13.49 -1.47 20.81
CA PRO A 82 -14.70 -0.92 21.40
C PRO A 82 -14.35 0.22 22.39
N PRO A 83 -15.24 1.23 22.54
CA PRO A 83 -15.06 2.35 23.46
C PRO A 83 -15.06 1.91 24.93
#